data_AF-A0A7Y9WG13-F1
#
_entry.id   AF-A0A7Y9WG13-F1
#
_cell.length_a   1.000
_cell.length_b   1.000
_cell.length_c   1.000
_cell.angle_alpha   90.00
_cell.angle_beta   90.00
_cell.angle_gamma   90.00
#
_symmetry.space_group_name_H-M   'P 1'
#
loop_
_entity.id
_entity.type
_entity.pdbx_description
1 polymer ?
#
loop_
_entity_poly.entity_id
_entity_poly.type
_entity_poly.pdbx_seq_one_letter_code
_entity_poly.pdbx_strand_id
1 'polypeptide(L)'
;MNRYRSLGVVTGAAQLASADVLCRMSAAWRRPGAMKPFDLVLEERSWHGPASQSAANATFKIHVFDTLRAFEKRGVDAIVLPCFLSHTFIDELSANIALPVANIMSALSAHVRQAFPSVRRIGVLTSDAIRDNGLFERYFEAASFDVLHPLNEAGVDCVTSAVYGDAGIRSGHFYGRPIELLRAACADLVAQGAEIIVPGLAEIGLVARALDTRPVPLVDANLVYARYVAAAQFTQPERRFKVGVLGGVGPAATVDFMSKLVRNTPATRDQDHIKIMVEQNPQIPDRTDALLGPWHRSDARALRRLQDTRRGRRGSDRDSVQYGACVRRTDPAVADHSDREYADLYRRLSARCVSRRA
;
A
#
# COMPACT_ATOMS: atom_id res chain seq x y z
N MET A 1 12.10 19.88 -21.85
CA MET A 1 10.71 19.34 -21.82
C MET A 1 10.19 19.41 -20.40
N ASN A 2 9.14 20.19 -20.15
CA ASN A 2 8.45 20.20 -18.85
C ASN A 2 7.72 18.86 -18.69
N ARG A 3 8.32 17.89 -18.01
CA ARG A 3 7.64 16.63 -17.68
C ARG A 3 6.53 16.95 -16.68
N TYR A 4 5.28 16.69 -17.06
CA TYR A 4 4.14 16.73 -16.14
C TYR A 4 4.32 15.67 -15.06
N ARG A 5 3.78 15.93 -13.88
CA ARG A 5 3.83 14.97 -12.78
C ARG A 5 2.78 13.90 -13.02
N SER A 6 3.17 12.64 -13.07
CA SER A 6 2.23 11.54 -13.22
C SER A 6 1.73 11.08 -11.84
N LEU A 7 0.43 11.11 -11.60
CA LEU A 7 -0.18 10.71 -10.32
C LEU A 7 -1.06 9.47 -10.52
N GLY A 8 -0.77 8.40 -9.78
CA GLY A 8 -1.57 7.18 -9.74
C GLY A 8 -2.72 7.32 -8.74
N VAL A 9 -3.98 7.23 -9.17
CA VAL A 9 -5.14 7.38 -8.28
C VAL A 9 -5.82 6.05 -8.01
N VAL A 10 -5.87 5.66 -6.75
CA VAL A 10 -6.48 4.40 -6.28
C VAL A 10 -7.98 4.60 -6.11
N THR A 11 -8.79 4.09 -7.04
CA THR A 11 -10.25 4.32 -7.03
C THR A 11 -11.07 3.18 -6.40
N GLY A 12 -10.49 1.98 -6.26
CA GLY A 12 -11.21 0.71 -6.11
C GLY A 12 -12.26 0.59 -5.00
N ALA A 13 -11.99 1.08 -3.78
CA ALA A 13 -12.90 0.92 -2.64
C ALA A 13 -13.95 2.03 -2.51
N ALA A 14 -13.65 3.19 -3.10
CA ALA A 14 -14.32 4.47 -2.88
C ALA A 14 -14.48 5.21 -4.22
N GLN A 15 -15.10 4.56 -5.22
CA GLN A 15 -15.11 5.04 -6.61
C GLN A 15 -15.70 6.45 -6.75
N LEU A 16 -16.90 6.67 -6.19
CA LEU A 16 -17.58 7.98 -6.23
C LEU A 16 -16.78 9.06 -5.51
N ALA A 17 -16.24 8.74 -4.33
CA ALA A 17 -15.43 9.69 -3.57
C ALA A 17 -14.09 10.01 -4.28
N SER A 18 -13.51 9.01 -4.95
CA SER A 18 -12.31 9.20 -5.77
C SER A 18 -12.58 10.13 -6.94
N ALA A 19 -13.73 9.96 -7.61
CA ALA A 19 -14.16 10.86 -8.68
C ALA A 19 -14.35 12.30 -8.17
N ASP A 20 -14.94 12.48 -6.99
CA ASP A 20 -15.09 13.79 -6.36
C ASP A 20 -13.74 14.45 -6.03
N VAL A 21 -12.80 13.70 -5.43
CA VAL A 21 -11.43 14.20 -5.18
C VAL A 21 -10.75 14.61 -6.48
N LEU A 22 -10.86 13.81 -7.54
CA LEU A 22 -10.30 14.12 -8.87
C LEU A 22 -10.89 15.39 -9.48
N CYS A 23 -12.22 15.56 -9.40
CA CYS A 23 -12.91 16.77 -9.84
C CYS A 23 -12.39 18.00 -9.07
N ARG A 24 -12.26 17.89 -7.74
CA ARG A 24 -11.76 18.97 -6.88
C ARG A 24 -10.30 19.29 -7.13
N MET A 25 -9.46 18.29 -7.40
CA MET A 25 -8.05 18.47 -7.76
C MET A 25 -7.92 19.27 -9.06
N SER A 26 -8.72 18.92 -10.06
CA SER A 26 -8.76 19.60 -11.37
C SER A 26 -9.16 21.08 -11.24
N ALA A 27 -10.07 21.40 -10.31
CA ALA A 27 -10.45 22.77 -10.00
C ALA A 27 -9.38 23.51 -9.15
N ALA A 28 -8.79 22.84 -8.15
CA ALA A 28 -7.81 23.42 -7.24
C ALA A 28 -6.51 23.84 -7.95
N TRP A 29 -6.09 23.06 -8.96
CA TRP A 29 -4.88 23.36 -9.71
C TRP A 29 -5.01 24.60 -10.62
N ARG A 30 -6.22 25.03 -10.98
CA ARG A 30 -6.40 26.30 -11.73
C ARG A 30 -6.17 27.56 -10.89
N ARG A 31 -5.81 27.43 -9.60
CA ARG A 31 -5.58 28.58 -8.69
C ARG A 31 -4.13 29.11 -8.79
N PRO A 32 -3.93 30.43 -8.57
CA PRO A 32 -2.59 31.02 -8.48
C PRO A 32 -1.75 30.34 -7.40
N GLY A 33 -0.50 29.98 -7.71
CA GLY A 33 0.42 29.30 -6.78
C GLY A 33 0.38 27.77 -6.81
N ALA A 34 -0.52 27.16 -7.60
CA ALA A 34 -0.50 25.72 -7.81
C ALA A 34 0.64 25.30 -8.75
N MET A 35 1.18 24.09 -8.54
CA MET A 35 2.32 23.56 -9.31
C MET A 35 1.98 23.22 -10.77
N LYS A 36 2.99 22.83 -11.57
CA LYS A 36 2.83 22.42 -12.99
C LYS A 36 1.71 21.38 -13.20
N PRO A 37 1.16 21.28 -14.42
CA PRO A 37 0.16 20.25 -14.76
C PRO A 37 0.58 18.84 -14.35
N PHE A 38 -0.41 18.03 -13.98
CA PHE A 38 -0.23 16.62 -13.68
C PHE A 38 -1.02 15.75 -14.64
N ASP A 39 -0.44 14.61 -14.99
CA ASP A 39 -1.10 13.54 -15.73
C ASP A 39 -1.70 12.56 -14.73
N LEU A 40 -2.97 12.22 -14.91
CA LEU A 40 -3.66 11.28 -14.04
C LEU A 40 -3.62 9.88 -14.65
N VAL A 41 -3.21 8.93 -13.81
CA VAL A 41 -3.17 7.51 -14.15
C VAL A 41 -4.18 6.82 -13.23
N LEU A 42 -5.29 6.38 -13.80
CA LEU A 42 -6.33 5.69 -13.04
C LEU A 42 -6.09 4.17 -13.08
N GLU A 43 -6.38 3.49 -11.97
CA GLU A 43 -6.45 2.04 -11.92
C GLU A 43 -7.78 1.65 -11.28
N GLU A 44 -8.74 1.30 -12.14
CA GLU A 44 -10.07 0.88 -11.75
C GLU A 44 -10.08 -0.61 -11.43
N ARG A 45 -9.40 -0.98 -10.34
CA ARG A 45 -9.56 -2.31 -9.74
C ARG A 45 -10.61 -2.21 -8.64
N SER A 46 -11.87 -2.37 -9.02
CA SER A 46 -13.00 -2.37 -8.10
C SER A 46 -12.79 -3.39 -6.99
N TRP A 47 -13.00 -2.96 -5.74
CA TRP A 47 -13.02 -3.87 -4.61
C TRP A 47 -14.43 -4.42 -4.43
N HIS A 48 -14.59 -5.73 -4.57
CA HIS A 48 -15.89 -6.43 -4.47
C HIS A 48 -16.11 -7.15 -3.13
N GLY A 49 -15.15 -7.09 -2.21
CA GLY A 49 -15.30 -7.66 -0.87
C GLY A 49 -16.19 -6.82 0.05
N PRO A 50 -16.58 -7.35 1.22
CA PRO A 50 -17.38 -6.62 2.20
C PRO A 50 -16.66 -5.33 2.63
N ALA A 51 -17.44 -4.25 2.77
CA ALA A 51 -16.93 -2.92 3.12
C ALA A 51 -16.63 -2.78 4.63
N SER A 52 -17.29 -3.58 5.46
CA SER A 52 -17.15 -3.60 6.92
C SER A 52 -17.10 -5.05 7.39
N GLN A 53 -15.99 -5.43 8.02
CA GLN A 53 -15.93 -6.00 9.37
C GLN A 53 -14.46 -6.31 9.69
N SER A 54 -13.98 -5.74 10.80
CA SER A 54 -12.64 -5.88 11.36
C SER A 54 -11.51 -5.18 10.56
N ALA A 55 -10.62 -4.52 11.30
CA ALA A 55 -9.49 -3.73 10.80
C ALA A 55 -8.82 -4.38 9.59
N ALA A 56 -9.10 -3.83 8.40
CA ALA A 56 -8.48 -4.16 7.12
C ALA A 56 -8.16 -5.66 6.96
N ASN A 57 -9.18 -6.47 6.63
CA ASN A 57 -9.02 -7.86 6.19
C ASN A 57 -7.77 -7.97 5.29
N ALA A 58 -6.90 -8.96 5.54
CA ALA A 58 -5.66 -9.17 4.81
C ALA A 58 -5.87 -9.09 3.28
N THR A 59 -7.00 -9.57 2.78
CA THR A 59 -7.38 -9.49 1.36
C THR A 59 -7.51 -8.05 0.87
N PHE A 60 -8.10 -7.14 1.66
CA PHE A 60 -8.21 -5.72 1.31
C PHE A 60 -6.83 -5.04 1.30
N LYS A 61 -6.00 -5.32 2.30
CA LYS A 61 -4.62 -4.80 2.35
C LYS A 61 -3.82 -5.24 1.12
N ILE A 62 -3.89 -6.52 0.76
CA ILE A 62 -3.23 -7.09 -0.41
C ILE A 62 -3.73 -6.41 -1.69
N HIS A 63 -5.04 -6.22 -1.85
CA HIS A 63 -5.63 -5.54 -3.01
C HIS A 63 -5.10 -4.12 -3.19
N VAL A 64 -5.06 -3.34 -2.10
CA VAL A 64 -4.50 -1.98 -2.12
C VAL A 64 -3.00 -2.03 -2.46
N PHE A 65 -2.25 -2.95 -1.84
CA PHE A 65 -0.82 -3.10 -2.10
C PHE A 65 -0.52 -3.46 -3.56
N ASP A 66 -1.26 -4.40 -4.15
CA ASP A 66 -1.11 -4.80 -5.55
C ASP A 66 -1.43 -3.64 -6.51
N THR A 67 -2.44 -2.84 -6.18
CA THR A 67 -2.77 -1.63 -6.93
C THR A 67 -1.62 -0.62 -6.89
N LEU A 68 -1.04 -0.37 -5.71
CA LEU A 68 0.14 0.49 -5.57
C LEU A 68 1.35 -0.04 -6.34
N ARG A 69 1.59 -1.36 -6.34
CA ARG A 69 2.66 -2.00 -7.13
C ARG A 69 2.43 -1.90 -8.64
N ALA A 70 1.19 -1.94 -9.09
CA ALA A 70 0.85 -1.70 -10.49
C ALA A 70 1.23 -0.27 -10.91
N PHE A 71 0.93 0.73 -10.07
CA PHE A 71 1.37 2.11 -10.30
C PHE A 71 2.90 2.28 -10.31
N GLU A 72 3.61 1.60 -9.42
CA GLU A 72 5.07 1.59 -9.39
C GLU A 72 5.66 1.04 -10.71
N LYS A 73 5.09 -0.05 -11.24
CA LYS A 73 5.48 -0.60 -12.55
C LYS A 73 5.17 0.34 -13.71
N ARG A 74 4.12 1.17 -13.58
CA ARG A 74 3.72 2.18 -14.58
C ARG A 74 4.57 3.46 -14.50
N GLY A 75 5.40 3.60 -13.45
CA GLY A 75 6.33 4.71 -13.32
C GLY A 75 5.67 6.06 -13.00
N VAL A 76 4.53 6.05 -12.30
CA VAL A 76 3.92 7.29 -11.78
C VAL A 76 4.87 7.93 -10.75
N ASP A 77 4.81 9.25 -10.58
CA ASP A 77 5.68 9.98 -9.65
C ASP A 77 5.18 9.91 -8.20
N ALA A 78 3.87 9.77 -7.98
CA ALA A 78 3.25 9.63 -6.65
C ALA A 78 1.87 8.96 -6.71
N ILE A 79 1.36 8.57 -5.54
CA ILE A 79 0.07 7.88 -5.39
C ILE A 79 -0.93 8.76 -4.62
N VAL A 80 -2.13 8.91 -5.17
CA VAL A 80 -3.28 9.54 -4.54
C VAL A 80 -4.22 8.44 -4.04
N LEU A 81 -4.39 8.38 -2.73
CA LEU A 81 -5.19 7.37 -2.04
C LEU A 81 -6.40 8.00 -1.32
N PRO A 82 -7.53 8.26 -2.00
CA PRO A 82 -8.72 8.87 -1.40
C PRO A 82 -9.55 7.87 -0.57
N CYS A 83 -8.93 7.21 0.41
CA CYS A 83 -9.60 6.19 1.24
C CYS A 83 -9.05 6.20 2.67
N PHE A 84 -9.88 6.57 3.65
CA PHE A 84 -9.50 6.60 5.06
C PHE A 84 -9.20 5.21 5.62
N LEU A 85 -9.96 4.19 5.21
CA LEU A 85 -9.69 2.82 5.65
C LEU A 85 -8.27 2.38 5.25
N SER A 86 -7.81 2.71 4.05
CA SER A 86 -6.43 2.40 3.63
C SER A 86 -5.37 3.17 4.43
N HIS A 87 -5.74 4.28 5.07
CA HIS A 87 -4.84 5.04 5.94
C HIS A 87 -4.65 4.39 7.32
N THR A 88 -5.50 3.44 7.71
CA THR A 88 -5.29 2.66 8.93
C THR A 88 -3.97 1.85 8.89
N PHE A 89 -3.52 1.47 7.68
CA PHE A 89 -2.29 0.70 7.41
C PHE A 89 -1.32 1.39 6.42
N ILE A 90 -1.36 2.73 6.31
CA ILE A 90 -0.50 3.46 5.36
C ILE A 90 1.00 3.27 5.60
N ASP A 91 1.42 3.08 6.85
CA ASP A 91 2.82 2.84 7.19
C ASP A 91 3.31 1.49 6.63
N GLU A 92 2.45 0.46 6.65
CA GLU A 92 2.73 -0.84 6.04
C GLU A 92 2.88 -0.71 4.52
N LEU A 93 2.02 0.09 3.87
CA LEU A 93 2.10 0.36 2.43
C LEU A 93 3.40 1.11 2.10
N SER A 94 3.65 2.22 2.78
CA SER A 94 4.79 3.12 2.53
C SER A 94 6.13 2.44 2.80
N ALA A 95 6.20 1.52 3.77
CA ALA A 95 7.40 0.70 4.01
C ALA A 95 7.66 -0.34 2.90
N ASN A 96 6.70 -0.58 2.02
CA ASN A 96 6.75 -1.64 1.02
C ASN A 96 6.69 -1.20 -0.45
N ILE A 97 6.47 0.09 -0.72
CA ILE A 97 6.48 0.64 -2.07
C ILE A 97 7.53 1.75 -2.19
N ALA A 98 8.11 1.95 -3.37
CA ALA A 98 9.09 3.02 -3.60
C ALA A 98 8.45 4.35 -4.02
N LEU A 99 7.12 4.38 -4.19
CA LEU A 99 6.40 5.60 -4.56
C LEU A 99 5.90 6.34 -3.32
N PRO A 100 5.99 7.68 -3.31
CA PRO A 100 5.37 8.48 -2.26
C PRO A 100 3.84 8.35 -2.33
N VAL A 101 3.20 8.13 -1.17
CA VAL A 101 1.74 8.09 -1.02
C VAL A 101 1.28 9.39 -0.37
N ALA A 102 0.36 10.10 -1.02
CA ALA A 102 -0.26 11.28 -0.43
C ALA A 102 -1.13 10.87 0.77
N ASN A 103 -0.80 11.42 1.94
CA ASN A 103 -1.47 11.07 3.19
C ASN A 103 -2.62 12.05 3.49
N ILE A 104 -3.85 11.56 3.47
CA ILE A 104 -5.06 12.36 3.74
C ILE A 104 -5.08 12.89 5.18
N MET A 105 -4.60 12.11 6.14
CA MET A 105 -4.61 12.47 7.55
C MET A 105 -3.61 13.59 7.84
N SER A 106 -2.43 13.56 7.19
CA SER A 106 -1.49 14.68 7.23
C SER A 106 -2.09 15.96 6.65
N ALA A 107 -2.84 15.86 5.55
CA ALA A 107 -3.53 17.00 4.95
C ALA A 107 -4.59 17.60 5.89
N LEU A 108 -5.42 16.76 6.49
CA LEU A 108 -6.48 17.19 7.41
C LEU A 108 -5.91 17.79 8.69
N SER A 109 -4.93 17.11 9.30
CA SER A 109 -4.29 17.54 10.55
C SER A 109 -3.61 18.90 10.38
N ALA A 110 -2.93 19.14 9.26
CA ALA A 110 -2.35 20.45 8.93
C ALA A 110 -3.43 21.52 8.70
N HIS A 111 -4.48 21.19 7.94
CA HIS A 111 -5.58 22.12 7.68
C HIS A 111 -6.30 22.54 8.96
N VAL A 112 -6.61 21.58 9.84
CA VAL A 112 -7.31 21.86 11.10
C VAL A 112 -6.47 22.78 11.98
N ARG A 113 -5.18 22.48 12.17
CA ARG A 113 -4.28 23.35 12.96
C ARG A 113 -4.17 24.76 12.40
N GLN A 114 -4.18 24.91 11.07
CA GLN A 114 -4.04 26.22 10.43
C GLN A 114 -5.35 27.02 10.41
N ALA A 115 -6.47 26.38 10.04
CA ALA A 115 -7.74 27.06 9.84
C ALA A 115 -8.56 27.22 11.13
N PHE A 116 -8.30 26.38 12.14
CA PHE A 116 -9.02 26.34 13.40
C PHE A 116 -8.04 26.28 14.60
N PRO A 117 -7.14 27.28 14.77
CA PRO A 117 -6.05 27.21 15.75
C PRO A 117 -6.51 27.19 17.22
N SER A 118 -7.74 27.63 17.51
CA SER A 118 -8.31 27.62 18.86
C SER A 118 -9.05 26.32 19.22
N VAL A 119 -9.37 25.49 18.22
CA VAL A 119 -10.17 24.28 18.42
C VAL A 119 -9.40 23.23 19.19
N ARG A 120 -10.08 22.59 20.14
CA ARG A 120 -9.59 21.47 20.94
C ARG A 120 -10.45 20.23 20.77
N ARG A 121 -11.77 20.37 20.67
CA ARG A 121 -12.71 19.23 20.55
C ARG A 121 -13.13 19.01 19.10
N ILE A 122 -12.77 17.87 18.54
CA ILE A 122 -13.02 17.51 17.14
C ILE A 122 -14.00 16.35 17.11
N GLY A 123 -15.18 16.57 16.55
CA GLY A 123 -16.12 15.48 16.24
C GLY A 123 -15.73 14.78 14.94
N VAL A 124 -15.67 13.45 14.94
CA VAL A 124 -15.28 12.66 13.77
C VAL A 124 -16.44 11.80 13.27
N LEU A 125 -16.79 11.95 11.99
CA LEU A 125 -17.76 11.06 11.33
C LEU A 125 -17.00 9.94 10.62
N THR A 126 -16.77 8.82 11.30
CA THR A 126 -16.08 7.66 10.71
C THR A 126 -16.77 6.34 11.05
N SER A 127 -16.37 5.26 10.37
CA SER A 127 -16.89 3.92 10.62
C SER A 127 -16.26 3.28 11.86
N ASP A 128 -16.94 2.30 12.45
CA ASP A 128 -16.42 1.42 13.51
C ASP A 128 -14.98 0.93 13.24
N ALA A 129 -14.71 0.38 12.05
CA ALA A 129 -13.41 -0.18 11.71
C ALA A 129 -12.26 0.84 11.74
N ILE A 130 -12.53 2.12 11.43
CA ILE A 130 -11.53 3.19 11.46
C ILE A 130 -11.39 3.75 12.88
N ARG A 131 -12.52 3.87 13.60
CA ARG A 131 -12.61 4.26 15.01
C ARG A 131 -11.81 3.30 15.90
N ASP A 132 -12.08 2.01 15.78
CA ASP A 132 -11.43 0.95 16.58
C ASP A 132 -9.92 0.85 16.30
N ASN A 133 -9.50 1.24 15.10
CA ASN A 133 -8.08 1.32 14.75
C ASN A 133 -7.36 2.55 15.33
N GLY A 134 -8.10 3.53 15.85
CA GLY A 134 -7.54 4.76 16.41
C GLY A 134 -6.88 5.67 15.36
N LEU A 135 -7.38 5.68 14.12
CA LEU A 135 -6.75 6.45 13.04
C LEU A 135 -6.71 7.95 13.35
N PHE A 136 -7.79 8.52 13.88
CA PHE A 136 -7.88 9.96 14.10
C PHE A 136 -7.07 10.40 15.31
N GLU A 137 -7.11 9.61 16.37
CA GLU A 137 -6.37 9.77 17.63
C GLU A 137 -4.85 9.81 17.38
N ARG A 138 -4.36 8.99 16.45
CA ARG A 138 -2.93 9.00 16.06
C ARG A 138 -2.48 10.31 15.41
N TYR A 139 -3.36 11.02 14.69
CA TYR A 139 -3.02 12.24 13.95
C TYR A 139 -3.46 13.53 14.67
N PHE A 140 -4.40 13.41 15.61
CA PHE A 140 -4.88 14.46 16.51
C PHE A 140 -4.51 14.08 17.94
N GLU A 141 -3.24 14.29 18.28
CA GLU A 141 -2.66 13.90 19.57
C GLU A 141 -3.47 14.43 20.77
N ALA A 142 -3.67 13.58 21.77
CA ALA A 142 -4.47 13.86 22.97
C ALA A 142 -4.00 15.09 23.78
N ALA A 143 -2.71 15.47 23.68
CA ALA A 143 -2.19 16.67 24.31
C ALA A 143 -2.73 17.97 23.68
N SER A 144 -3.17 17.92 22.43
CA SER A 144 -3.65 19.07 21.67
C SER A 144 -5.14 19.03 21.39
N PHE A 145 -5.70 17.83 21.21
CA PHE A 145 -7.08 17.62 20.77
C PHE A 145 -7.79 16.54 21.58
N ASP A 146 -9.11 16.69 21.70
CA ASP A 146 -10.05 15.71 22.20
C ASP A 146 -10.91 15.23 21.02
N VAL A 147 -10.75 13.96 20.64
CA VAL A 147 -11.41 13.37 19.48
C VAL A 147 -12.70 12.68 19.93
N LEU A 148 -13.83 13.22 19.48
CA LEU A 148 -15.17 12.74 19.81
C LEU A 148 -15.75 11.91 18.67
N HIS A 149 -16.45 10.83 19.00
CA HIS A 149 -17.15 9.99 18.03
C HIS A 149 -18.64 9.93 18.37
N PRO A 150 -19.52 9.76 17.38
CA PRO A 150 -20.95 9.62 17.63
C PRO A 150 -21.25 8.43 18.56
N LEU A 151 -22.09 8.67 19.55
CA LEU A 151 -22.63 7.63 20.43
C LEU A 151 -23.63 6.78 19.67
N ASN A 152 -23.52 5.46 19.80
CA ASN A 152 -24.43 4.52 19.17
C ASN A 152 -25.65 4.29 20.09
N GLU A 153 -26.50 5.30 20.29
CA GLU A 153 -27.58 5.31 21.30
C GLU A 153 -28.67 4.23 21.12
N ALA A 154 -28.64 3.45 20.04
CA ALA A 154 -29.56 2.33 19.80
C ALA A 154 -28.85 1.06 19.27
N GLY A 155 -27.52 0.95 19.46
CA GLY A 155 -26.72 -0.11 18.83
C GLY A 155 -26.57 0.04 17.31
N VAL A 156 -27.03 1.15 16.75
CA VAL A 156 -26.92 1.48 15.32
C VAL A 156 -25.79 2.48 15.13
N ASP A 157 -24.78 2.10 14.36
CA ASP A 157 -23.76 3.04 13.87
C ASP A 157 -24.35 3.85 12.70
N CYS A 158 -24.79 5.08 13.00
CA CYS A 158 -25.39 5.97 12.01
C CYS A 158 -24.44 6.29 10.85
N VAL A 159 -23.13 6.42 11.10
CA VAL A 159 -22.17 6.81 10.07
C VAL A 159 -21.92 5.64 9.13
N THR A 160 -21.62 4.46 9.67
CA THR A 160 -21.42 3.25 8.87
C THR A 160 -22.67 2.91 8.07
N SER A 161 -23.85 3.00 8.67
CA SER A 161 -25.13 2.73 7.99
C SER A 161 -25.41 3.73 6.86
N ALA A 162 -25.11 5.02 7.07
CA ALA A 162 -25.31 6.05 6.05
C ALA A 162 -24.41 5.85 4.82
N VAL A 163 -23.17 5.40 5.03
CA VAL A 163 -22.20 5.27 3.94
C VAL A 163 -22.29 3.90 3.26
N TYR A 164 -22.33 2.83 4.05
CA TYR A 164 -22.16 1.45 3.58
C TYR A 164 -23.43 0.60 3.63
N GLY A 165 -24.54 1.08 4.20
CA GLY A 165 -25.82 0.37 4.14
C GLY A 165 -26.31 0.17 2.71
N ASP A 166 -27.28 -0.72 2.50
CA ASP A 166 -27.80 -1.09 1.18
C ASP A 166 -28.23 0.14 0.35
N ALA A 167 -28.93 1.07 1.01
CA ALA A 167 -29.34 2.37 0.46
C ALA A 167 -28.40 3.52 0.89
N GLY A 168 -27.10 3.23 1.05
CA GLY A 168 -26.09 4.18 1.51
C GLY A 168 -25.49 5.03 0.39
N ILE A 169 -24.65 5.98 0.79
CA ILE A 169 -23.97 6.93 -0.11
C ILE A 169 -23.07 6.20 -1.11
N ARG A 170 -22.41 5.11 -0.70
CA ARG A 170 -21.58 4.29 -1.59
C ARG A 170 -22.38 3.70 -2.77
N SER A 171 -23.68 3.45 -2.56
CA SER A 171 -24.61 2.96 -3.58
C SER A 171 -25.28 4.08 -4.39
N GLY A 172 -24.83 5.34 -4.25
CA GLY A 172 -25.36 6.49 -5.00
C GLY A 172 -26.55 7.20 -4.35
N HIS A 173 -26.91 6.87 -3.12
CA HIS A 173 -28.02 7.51 -2.41
C HIS A 173 -27.53 8.76 -1.66
N PHE A 174 -27.71 9.93 -2.28
CA PHE A 174 -27.21 11.22 -1.77
C PHE A 174 -28.27 12.05 -1.02
N TYR A 175 -29.46 11.49 -0.79
CA TYR A 175 -30.61 12.17 -0.17
C TYR A 175 -31.37 11.21 0.73
N GLY A 176 -32.29 11.74 1.54
CA GLY A 176 -33.14 10.93 2.43
C GLY A 176 -32.36 10.28 3.56
N ARG A 177 -32.55 8.97 3.75
CA ARG A 177 -32.10 8.23 4.93
C ARG A 177 -30.60 8.39 5.27
N PRO A 178 -29.64 8.32 4.32
CA PRO A 178 -28.23 8.57 4.64
C PRO A 178 -27.95 9.95 5.23
N ILE A 179 -28.66 10.98 4.75
CA ILE A 179 -28.51 12.35 5.25
C ILE A 179 -29.10 12.50 6.65
N GLU A 180 -30.25 11.87 6.90
CA GLU A 180 -30.86 11.83 8.24
C GLU A 180 -29.93 11.18 9.27
N LEU A 181 -29.33 10.05 8.91
CA LEU A 181 -28.37 9.34 9.77
C LEU A 181 -27.12 10.18 10.05
N LEU A 182 -26.54 10.82 9.02
CA LEU A 182 -25.39 11.71 9.22
C LEU A 182 -25.75 12.96 10.04
N ARG A 183 -26.96 13.50 9.88
CA ARG A 183 -27.44 14.62 10.71
C ARG A 183 -27.62 14.22 12.17
N ALA A 184 -28.14 13.04 12.44
CA ALA A 184 -28.24 12.50 13.80
C ALA A 184 -26.84 12.36 14.43
N ALA A 185 -25.88 11.77 13.71
CA ALA A 185 -24.50 11.66 14.16
C ALA A 185 -23.84 13.04 14.40
N CYS A 186 -24.12 14.04 13.55
CA CYS A 186 -23.65 15.40 13.76
C CYS A 186 -24.27 16.05 15.00
N ALA A 187 -25.58 15.85 15.22
CA ALA A 187 -26.29 16.43 16.36
C ALA A 187 -25.76 15.88 17.68
N ASP A 188 -25.48 14.58 17.74
CA ASP A 188 -24.85 13.93 18.88
C ASP A 188 -23.43 14.50 19.15
N LEU A 189 -22.58 14.60 18.12
CA LEU A 189 -21.25 15.23 18.28
C LEU A 189 -21.32 16.67 18.78
N VAL A 190 -22.30 17.45 18.30
CA VAL A 190 -22.53 18.82 18.78
C VAL A 190 -22.98 18.81 20.25
N ALA A 191 -23.86 17.90 20.65
CA ALA A 191 -24.31 17.75 22.03
C ALA A 191 -23.16 17.35 22.97
N GLN A 192 -22.20 16.56 22.49
CA GLN A 192 -20.95 16.24 23.19
C GLN A 192 -19.97 17.43 23.28
N GLY A 193 -20.22 18.53 22.56
CA GLY A 193 -19.41 19.74 22.57
C GLY A 193 -18.28 19.74 21.54
N ALA A 194 -18.42 19.03 20.41
CA ALA A 194 -17.52 19.18 19.28
C ALA A 194 -17.51 20.64 18.79
N GLU A 195 -16.34 21.22 18.56
CA GLU A 195 -16.20 22.60 18.06
C GLU A 195 -16.13 22.64 16.53
N ILE A 196 -15.71 21.53 15.91
CA ILE A 196 -15.75 21.28 14.47
C ILE A 196 -16.09 19.81 14.23
N ILE A 197 -16.55 19.50 13.02
CA ILE A 197 -16.75 18.13 12.55
C ILE A 197 -15.82 17.83 11.38
N VAL A 198 -15.10 16.71 11.47
CA VAL A 198 -14.18 16.19 10.45
C VAL A 198 -14.74 14.88 9.90
N PRO A 199 -15.10 14.82 8.60
CA PRO A 199 -15.46 13.56 7.96
C PRO A 199 -14.27 12.61 7.87
N GLY A 200 -14.47 11.37 8.29
CA GLY A 200 -13.49 10.28 8.20
C GLY A 200 -13.87 9.16 7.24
N LEU A 201 -14.74 9.47 6.27
CA LEU A 201 -15.09 8.66 5.12
C LEU A 201 -15.20 9.60 3.91
N ALA A 202 -14.57 9.25 2.80
CA ALA A 202 -14.46 10.14 1.64
C ALA A 202 -15.82 10.34 0.95
N GLU A 203 -16.72 9.37 1.10
CA GLU A 203 -18.11 9.40 0.62
C GLU A 203 -18.91 10.55 1.23
N ILE A 204 -18.64 10.94 2.49
CA ILE A 204 -19.36 12.03 3.16
C ILE A 204 -19.12 13.37 2.42
N GLY A 205 -17.97 13.53 1.76
CA GLY A 205 -17.66 14.71 0.94
C GLY A 205 -18.64 14.93 -0.22
N LEU A 206 -19.30 13.87 -0.72
CA LEU A 206 -20.32 13.95 -1.78
C LEU A 206 -21.60 14.64 -1.30
N VAL A 207 -21.87 14.58 0.01
CA VAL A 207 -23.10 15.09 0.63
C VAL A 207 -22.85 16.22 1.62
N ALA A 208 -21.61 16.73 1.71
CA ALA A 208 -21.21 17.74 2.68
C ALA A 208 -22.15 18.96 2.70
N ARG A 209 -22.56 19.45 1.53
CA ARG A 209 -23.51 20.57 1.37
C ARG A 209 -24.88 20.31 1.98
N ALA A 210 -25.38 19.07 1.90
CA ALA A 210 -26.66 18.70 2.50
C ALA A 210 -26.60 18.69 4.03
N LEU A 211 -25.39 18.69 4.59
CA LEU A 211 -25.14 18.72 6.03
C LEU A 211 -24.87 20.14 6.54
N ASP A 212 -24.69 21.18 5.70
CA ASP A 212 -24.26 22.53 6.11
C ASP A 212 -25.18 23.28 7.09
N THR A 213 -26.34 22.73 7.45
CA THR A 213 -27.31 23.32 8.40
C THR A 213 -26.93 23.14 9.88
N ARG A 214 -25.64 23.04 10.21
CA ARG A 214 -25.15 22.71 11.57
C ARG A 214 -24.61 23.93 12.31
N PRO A 215 -24.60 23.90 13.66
CA PRO A 215 -24.06 25.00 14.46
C PRO A 215 -22.53 25.08 14.47
N VAL A 216 -21.84 24.00 14.06
CA VAL A 216 -20.38 23.92 14.05
C VAL A 216 -19.85 23.69 12.64
N PRO A 217 -18.65 24.19 12.29
CA PRO A 217 -18.07 24.00 10.96
C PRO A 217 -17.85 22.53 10.62
N LEU A 218 -18.17 22.15 9.38
CA LEU A 218 -17.76 20.88 8.79
C LEU A 218 -16.56 21.07 7.88
N VAL A 219 -15.51 20.30 8.13
CA VAL A 219 -14.34 20.27 7.24
C VAL A 219 -14.68 19.53 5.95
N ASP A 220 -14.43 20.16 4.80
CA ASP A 220 -14.52 19.51 3.49
C ASP A 220 -13.26 18.67 3.23
N ALA A 221 -13.26 17.44 3.73
CA ALA A 221 -12.09 16.57 3.72
C ALA A 221 -11.56 16.29 2.30
N ASN A 222 -12.47 16.07 1.34
CA ASN A 222 -12.08 15.81 -0.06
C ASN A 222 -11.46 17.05 -0.70
N LEU A 223 -11.95 18.26 -0.40
CA LEU A 223 -11.34 19.50 -0.90
C LEU A 223 -9.99 19.78 -0.26
N VAL A 224 -9.86 19.57 1.06
CA VAL A 224 -8.59 19.71 1.78
C VAL A 224 -7.55 18.77 1.17
N TYR A 225 -7.91 17.51 0.98
CA TYR A 225 -7.03 16.51 0.38
C TYR A 225 -6.66 16.85 -1.06
N ALA A 226 -7.63 17.24 -1.89
CA ALA A 226 -7.38 17.65 -3.27
C ALA A 226 -6.40 18.83 -3.37
N ARG A 227 -6.54 19.84 -2.50
CA ARG A 227 -5.61 20.98 -2.43
C ARG A 227 -4.22 20.56 -1.98
N TYR A 228 -4.15 19.68 -0.98
CA TYR A 228 -2.89 19.12 -0.50
C TYR A 228 -2.13 18.41 -1.64
N VAL A 229 -2.80 17.51 -2.36
CA VAL A 229 -2.20 16.79 -3.50
C VAL A 229 -1.77 17.75 -4.61
N ALA A 230 -2.60 18.74 -4.95
CA ALA A 230 -2.28 19.72 -5.99
C ALA A 230 -1.07 20.61 -5.65
N ALA A 231 -0.83 20.87 -4.37
CA ALA A 231 0.29 21.68 -3.89
C ALA A 231 1.55 20.86 -3.54
N ALA A 232 1.40 19.56 -3.27
CA ALA A 232 2.47 18.72 -2.74
C ALA A 232 3.66 18.59 -3.70
N GLN A 233 4.88 18.64 -3.15
CA GLN A 233 6.09 18.18 -3.81
C GLN A 233 6.42 16.80 -3.28
N PHE A 234 6.08 15.77 -4.04
CA PHE A 234 6.38 14.40 -3.65
C PHE A 234 7.87 14.11 -3.84
N THR A 235 8.62 14.11 -2.74
CA THR A 235 9.98 13.59 -2.70
C THR A 235 9.93 12.07 -2.78
N GLN A 236 10.81 11.47 -3.57
CA GLN A 236 10.89 10.02 -3.65
C GLN A 236 11.29 9.47 -2.27
N PRO A 237 10.52 8.54 -1.68
CA PRO A 237 10.88 7.96 -0.40
C PRO A 237 12.20 7.22 -0.54
N GLU A 238 13.05 7.29 0.48
CA GLU A 238 14.27 6.49 0.50
C GLU A 238 13.90 5.01 0.43
N ARG A 239 14.42 4.33 -0.59
CA ARG A 239 14.21 2.89 -0.74
C ARG A 239 14.89 2.19 0.44
N ARG A 240 14.09 1.73 1.40
CA ARG A 240 14.60 0.80 2.42
C ARG A 240 15.15 -0.44 1.71
N PHE A 241 16.45 -0.65 1.82
CA PHE A 241 17.17 -1.77 1.21
C PHE A 241 16.55 -3.10 1.67
N LYS A 242 16.30 -4.01 0.73
CA LYS A 242 15.75 -5.35 1.00
C LYS A 242 16.60 -6.38 0.27
N VAL A 243 16.90 -7.48 0.94
CA VAL A 243 17.61 -8.62 0.35
C VAL A 243 16.60 -9.71 0.01
N GLY A 244 16.51 -10.08 -1.26
CA GLY A 244 15.76 -11.26 -1.70
C GLY A 244 16.68 -12.48 -1.72
N VAL A 245 16.26 -13.57 -1.07
CA VAL A 245 16.99 -14.85 -1.06
C VAL A 245 16.12 -15.88 -1.76
N LEU A 246 16.55 -16.31 -2.95
CA LEU A 246 15.98 -17.46 -3.63
C LEU A 246 16.74 -18.71 -3.17
N GLY A 247 16.16 -19.42 -2.20
CA GLY A 247 16.67 -20.64 -1.61
C GLY A 247 16.12 -21.90 -2.25
N GLY A 248 16.33 -23.04 -1.59
CA GLY A 248 15.78 -24.34 -2.01
C GLY A 248 16.76 -25.26 -2.75
N VAL A 249 17.75 -24.71 -3.46
CA VAL A 249 18.85 -25.49 -4.09
C VAL A 249 19.68 -26.27 -3.06
N GLY A 250 19.72 -25.76 -1.83
CA GLY A 250 20.26 -26.39 -0.66
C GLY A 250 19.53 -25.78 0.53
N PRO A 251 18.46 -26.40 1.05
CA PRO A 251 17.64 -25.79 2.09
C PRO A 251 18.46 -25.42 3.33
N ALA A 252 19.38 -26.29 3.74
CA ALA A 252 20.32 -26.05 4.84
C ALA A 252 21.29 -24.88 4.55
N ALA A 253 21.74 -24.72 3.30
CA ALA A 253 22.61 -23.61 2.92
C ALA A 253 21.89 -22.26 3.00
N THR A 254 20.59 -22.25 2.67
CA THR A 254 19.78 -21.03 2.79
C THR A 254 19.55 -20.66 4.26
N VAL A 255 19.31 -21.64 5.14
CA VAL A 255 19.22 -21.40 6.60
C VAL A 255 20.56 -20.90 7.17
N ASP A 256 21.68 -21.50 6.74
CA ASP A 256 23.02 -21.06 7.12
C ASP A 256 23.30 -19.63 6.65
N PHE A 257 22.94 -19.28 5.42
CA PHE A 257 23.03 -17.91 4.90
C PHE A 257 22.21 -16.93 5.76
N MET A 258 20.96 -17.25 6.08
CA MET A 258 20.12 -16.41 6.94
C MET A 258 20.75 -16.22 8.32
N SER A 259 21.27 -17.29 8.92
CA SER A 259 21.96 -17.23 10.22
C SER A 259 23.19 -16.32 10.16
N LYS A 260 23.99 -16.43 9.10
CA LYS A 260 25.14 -15.55 8.86
C LYS A 260 24.72 -14.10 8.67
N LEU A 261 23.66 -13.83 7.91
CA LEU A 261 23.18 -12.46 7.70
C LEU A 261 22.78 -11.81 9.03
N VAL A 262 22.00 -12.50 9.86
CA VAL A 262 21.58 -12.01 11.18
C VAL A 262 22.81 -11.74 12.06
N ARG A 263 23.72 -12.71 12.19
CA ARG A 263 24.92 -12.59 13.04
C ARG A 263 25.89 -11.48 12.63
N ASN A 264 25.97 -11.20 11.33
CA ASN A 264 26.91 -10.22 10.78
C ASN A 264 26.25 -8.86 10.49
N THR A 265 24.96 -8.68 10.79
CA THR A 265 24.33 -7.36 10.72
C THR A 265 24.60 -6.62 12.03
N PRO A 266 25.30 -5.47 12.01
CA PRO A 266 25.45 -4.64 13.21
C PRO A 266 24.07 -4.08 13.59
N ALA A 267 23.45 -4.67 14.61
CA ALA A 267 22.10 -4.33 15.07
C ALA A 267 22.10 -4.17 16.60
N THR A 268 21.45 -3.12 17.10
CA THR A 268 21.27 -2.89 18.54
C THR A 268 19.89 -3.31 19.03
N ARG A 269 18.96 -3.48 18.09
CA ARG A 269 17.60 -3.98 18.28
C ARG A 269 17.13 -4.71 17.03
N ASP A 270 16.04 -5.47 17.13
CA ASP A 270 15.54 -6.31 16.03
C ASP A 270 15.26 -5.54 14.73
N GLN A 271 14.78 -4.29 14.86
CA GLN A 271 14.44 -3.44 13.70
C GLN A 271 15.66 -2.90 12.95
N ASP A 272 16.87 -3.06 13.51
CA ASP A 272 18.11 -2.67 12.84
C ASP A 272 18.62 -3.79 11.90
N HIS A 273 18.06 -5.01 11.99
CA HIS A 273 18.40 -6.09 11.06
C HIS A 273 17.96 -5.77 9.62
N ILE A 274 18.74 -6.27 8.66
CA ILE A 274 18.41 -6.15 7.23
C ILE A 274 17.09 -6.86 6.97
N LYS A 275 16.14 -6.16 6.34
CA LYS A 275 14.89 -6.77 5.88
C LYS A 275 15.15 -7.77 4.76
N ILE A 276 14.84 -9.04 5.01
CA ILE A 276 15.06 -10.16 4.09
C ILE A 276 13.70 -10.74 3.65
N MET A 277 13.57 -11.11 2.39
CA MET A 277 12.48 -11.95 1.89
C MET A 277 13.07 -13.25 1.36
N VAL A 278 12.66 -14.38 1.91
CA VAL A 278 13.24 -15.69 1.60
C VAL A 278 12.18 -16.56 0.96
N GLU A 279 12.41 -16.96 -0.28
CA GLU A 279 11.65 -18.01 -0.97
C GLU A 279 12.44 -19.31 -0.86
N GLN A 280 11.90 -20.31 -0.17
CA GLN A 280 12.57 -21.60 0.05
C GLN A 280 11.82 -22.70 -0.67
N ASN A 281 12.20 -22.94 -1.92
CA ASN A 281 11.51 -23.88 -2.80
C ASN A 281 12.47 -25.01 -3.22
N PRO A 282 12.51 -26.14 -2.49
CA PRO A 282 13.33 -27.29 -2.87
C PRO A 282 12.76 -28.08 -4.06
N GLN A 283 11.55 -27.75 -4.54
CA GLN A 283 10.93 -28.39 -5.72
C GLN A 283 11.49 -27.85 -7.06
N ILE A 284 12.60 -27.12 -7.02
CA ILE A 284 13.36 -26.80 -8.23
C ILE A 284 14.03 -28.08 -8.79
N PRO A 285 14.28 -28.16 -10.12
CA PRO A 285 14.98 -29.29 -10.72
C PRO A 285 16.32 -29.56 -10.04
N ASP A 286 16.71 -30.84 -9.94
CA ASP A 286 17.91 -31.25 -9.23
C ASP A 286 19.17 -30.61 -9.87
N ARG A 287 19.85 -29.79 -9.06
CA ARG A 287 21.08 -29.11 -9.48
C ARG A 287 22.23 -30.09 -9.72
N THR A 288 22.31 -31.16 -8.93
CA THR A 288 23.35 -32.19 -9.04
C THR A 288 23.22 -32.91 -10.37
N ASP A 289 22.00 -33.25 -10.78
CA ASP A 289 21.71 -33.85 -12.09
C ASP A 289 22.06 -32.88 -13.22
N ALA A 290 21.82 -31.58 -13.06
CA ALA A 290 22.21 -30.56 -14.04
C ALA A 290 23.75 -30.34 -14.12
N LEU A 291 24.49 -30.63 -13.05
CA LEU A 291 25.96 -30.49 -13.00
C LEU A 291 26.70 -31.76 -13.41
N LEU A 292 26.13 -32.94 -13.12
CA LEU A 292 26.75 -34.26 -13.35
C LEU A 292 26.19 -34.97 -14.60
N GLY A 293 25.03 -34.54 -15.11
CA GLY A 293 24.44 -35.09 -16.31
C GLY A 293 25.20 -34.69 -17.59
N PRO A 294 25.16 -35.51 -18.65
CA PRO A 294 25.72 -35.12 -19.94
C PRO A 294 24.96 -33.89 -20.44
N TRP A 295 25.65 -32.77 -20.63
CA TRP A 295 25.14 -31.59 -21.32
C TRP A 295 24.73 -31.97 -22.74
N HIS A 296 23.50 -32.43 -22.95
CA HIS A 296 23.02 -32.76 -24.27
C HIS A 296 22.83 -31.44 -25.05
N ARG A 297 23.53 -31.31 -26.18
CA ARG A 297 23.41 -30.19 -27.13
C ARG A 297 21.98 -29.93 -27.64
N SER A 298 20.99 -30.75 -27.28
CA SER A 298 19.56 -30.48 -27.45
C SER A 298 19.03 -29.33 -26.60
N ASP A 299 19.71 -28.94 -25.52
CA ASP A 299 19.26 -27.84 -24.64
C ASP A 299 19.53 -26.44 -25.23
N ALA A 300 20.42 -26.36 -26.22
CA ALA A 300 20.57 -25.15 -27.04
C ALA A 300 19.30 -24.87 -27.88
N ARG A 301 18.50 -25.89 -28.21
CA ARG A 301 17.20 -25.71 -28.88
C ARG A 301 16.11 -25.28 -27.89
N ALA A 302 16.17 -25.69 -26.62
CA ALA A 302 15.28 -25.19 -25.57
C ALA A 302 15.51 -23.70 -25.30
N LEU A 303 16.78 -23.27 -25.25
CA LEU A 303 17.15 -21.85 -25.17
C LEU A 303 16.77 -21.05 -26.44
N ARG A 304 16.87 -21.63 -27.64
CA ARG A 304 16.34 -20.98 -28.87
C ARG A 304 14.82 -20.87 -28.88
N ARG A 305 14.07 -21.87 -28.40
CA ARG A 305 12.60 -21.78 -28.26
C ARG A 305 12.17 -20.70 -27.25
N LEU A 306 12.95 -20.48 -26.20
CA LEU A 306 12.76 -19.38 -25.23
C LEU A 306 13.11 -18.00 -25.81
N GLN A 307 14.02 -17.93 -26.78
CA GLN A 307 14.36 -16.69 -27.49
C GLN A 307 13.39 -16.38 -28.64
N ASP A 308 12.87 -17.41 -29.34
CA ASP A 308 11.91 -17.26 -30.44
C ASP A 308 10.48 -17.01 -29.95
N THR A 309 10.09 -17.46 -28.75
CA THR A 309 8.80 -17.11 -28.13
C THR A 309 8.66 -15.62 -27.81
N ARG A 310 9.75 -14.84 -27.81
CA ARG A 310 9.70 -13.37 -27.71
C ARG A 310 9.30 -12.68 -29.03
N ARG A 311 9.36 -13.36 -30.18
CA ARG A 311 8.95 -12.78 -31.48
C ARG A 311 7.53 -13.14 -31.92
N GLY A 312 6.84 -14.06 -31.23
CA GLY A 312 5.64 -14.72 -31.78
C GLY A 312 4.33 -14.69 -30.99
N ARG A 313 4.23 -14.10 -29.79
CA ARG A 313 2.94 -14.07 -29.03
C ARG A 313 2.47 -12.66 -28.73
N ARG A 314 1.72 -12.08 -29.68
CA ARG A 314 0.52 -11.29 -29.37
C ARG A 314 -0.59 -12.31 -29.08
N GLY A 315 -1.25 -12.20 -27.93
CA GLY A 315 -2.49 -12.94 -27.64
C GLY A 315 -2.41 -13.94 -26.49
N SER A 316 -3.17 -13.63 -25.44
CA SER A 316 -3.79 -14.50 -24.42
C SER A 316 -3.05 -15.78 -23.99
N ASP A 317 -2.28 -15.67 -22.91
CA ASP A 317 -2.44 -16.48 -21.69
C ASP A 317 -1.30 -16.11 -20.73
N ARG A 318 -1.66 -15.45 -19.63
CA ARG A 318 -0.71 -14.98 -18.60
C ARG A 318 -0.82 -15.88 -17.38
N ASP A 319 -0.23 -17.08 -17.46
CA ASP A 319 0.14 -17.87 -16.28
C ASP A 319 1.34 -18.76 -16.62
N SER A 320 2.54 -18.19 -16.50
CA SER A 320 3.80 -18.92 -16.32
C SER A 320 4.93 -17.92 -16.11
N VAL A 321 5.43 -17.86 -14.89
CA VAL A 321 6.62 -17.08 -14.52
C VAL A 321 7.85 -17.78 -15.09
N GLN A 322 8.31 -17.33 -16.26
CA GLN A 322 9.59 -17.74 -16.85
C GLN A 322 10.75 -17.09 -16.07
N TYR A 323 11.46 -17.89 -15.27
CA TYR A 323 12.76 -17.50 -14.71
C TYR A 323 13.86 -17.76 -15.74
N GLY A 324 14.55 -16.71 -16.18
CA GLY A 324 15.74 -16.85 -17.04
C GLY A 324 16.46 -15.53 -17.28
N ALA A 325 17.58 -15.33 -16.57
CA ALA A 325 18.77 -14.49 -16.90
C ALA A 325 19.51 -14.16 -15.58
N CYS A 326 20.83 -14.05 -15.45
CA CYS A 326 21.98 -14.14 -16.35
C CYS A 326 23.22 -14.03 -15.44
N VAL A 327 24.17 -14.98 -15.50
CA VAL A 327 25.54 -14.72 -15.00
C VAL A 327 26.36 -14.32 -16.23
N ARG A 328 26.81 -13.06 -16.27
CA ARG A 328 27.73 -12.57 -17.29
C ARG A 328 29.08 -13.27 -17.12
N ARG A 329 29.66 -13.72 -18.23
CA ARG A 329 31.03 -14.22 -18.32
C ARG A 329 32.01 -13.14 -17.85
N THR A 330 32.84 -13.48 -16.88
CA THR A 330 34.14 -12.84 -16.63
C THR A 330 35.21 -13.92 -16.66
N ASP A 331 36.23 -13.66 -17.48
CA ASP A 331 37.52 -14.33 -17.74
C ASP A 331 37.70 -15.86 -17.52
N PRO A 332 38.10 -16.63 -18.56
CA PRO A 332 38.31 -18.08 -18.48
C PRO A 332 39.62 -18.52 -17.79
N ALA A 333 40.44 -17.61 -17.28
CA ALA A 333 41.77 -17.94 -16.73
C ALA A 333 41.82 -18.14 -15.19
N VAL A 334 40.72 -17.95 -14.46
CA VAL A 334 40.71 -18.03 -12.97
C VAL A 334 39.95 -19.26 -12.44
N ALA A 335 39.38 -20.09 -13.31
CA ALA A 335 38.40 -21.11 -12.91
C ALA A 335 38.99 -22.46 -12.42
N ASP A 336 40.28 -22.74 -12.59
CA ASP A 336 40.77 -24.13 -12.42
C ASP A 336 41.23 -24.47 -10.99
N HIS A 337 41.49 -23.48 -10.13
CA HIS A 337 41.98 -23.72 -8.77
C HIS A 337 40.91 -23.68 -7.67
N SER A 338 39.75 -23.03 -7.87
CA SER A 338 38.70 -22.91 -6.84
C SER A 338 37.74 -24.11 -6.76
N ASP A 339 37.59 -24.87 -7.85
CA ASP A 339 36.59 -25.94 -7.94
C ASP A 339 36.99 -27.20 -7.16
N ARG A 340 38.30 -27.48 -7.02
CA ARG A 340 38.78 -28.60 -6.20
C ARG A 340 38.64 -28.35 -4.70
N GLU A 341 38.90 -27.12 -4.24
CA GLU A 341 38.72 -26.76 -2.83
C GLU A 341 37.24 -26.73 -2.42
N TYR A 342 36.35 -26.28 -3.31
CA TYR A 342 34.90 -26.29 -3.05
C TYR A 342 34.33 -27.72 -2.99
N ALA A 343 34.77 -28.62 -3.87
CA ALA A 343 34.36 -30.03 -3.86
C ALA A 343 34.86 -30.79 -2.62
N ASP A 344 36.04 -30.45 -2.10
CA ASP A 344 36.59 -31.02 -0.87
C ASP A 344 35.92 -30.46 0.40
N LEU A 345 35.58 -29.16 0.42
CA LEU A 345 34.80 -28.54 1.49
C LEU A 345 33.40 -29.18 1.61
N TYR A 346 32.76 -29.45 0.46
CA TYR A 346 31.46 -30.11 0.41
C TYR A 346 31.55 -31.56 0.92
N ARG A 347 32.55 -32.34 0.51
CA ARG A 347 32.77 -33.71 1.02
C ARG A 347 33.00 -33.76 2.53
N ARG A 348 33.71 -32.77 3.11
CA ARG A 348 33.94 -32.67 4.57
C ARG A 348 32.68 -32.30 5.36
N LEU A 349 31.79 -31.49 4.78
CA LEU A 349 30.52 -31.10 5.41
C LEU A 349 29.47 -32.22 5.33
N SER A 350 29.40 -32.95 4.22
CA SER A 350 28.51 -34.11 4.04
C SER A 350 28.84 -35.25 5.01
N ALA A 351 30.13 -35.54 5.24
CA ALA A 351 30.57 -36.61 6.14
C ALA A 351 30.23 -36.34 7.62
N ARG A 352 30.21 -35.07 8.05
CA ARG A 352 29.85 -34.71 9.44
C ARG A 352 28.35 -34.83 9.72
N CYS A 353 27.49 -34.63 8.73
CA CYS A 353 26.03 -34.77 8.91
C CYS A 353 25.56 -36.22 9.01
N VAL A 354 26.26 -37.18 8.41
CA VAL A 354 25.90 -38.62 8.50
C VAL A 354 26.32 -39.23 9.85
N SER A 355 27.40 -38.76 10.47
CA SER A 355 27.91 -39.35 11.73
C SER A 355 27.18 -38.94 13.02
N ARG A 356 26.18 -38.04 12.97
CA ARG A 356 25.37 -37.63 14.15
C ARG A 356 23.96 -38.21 14.17
N ARG A 357 23.67 -39.18 13.30
CA ARG A 357 22.50 -40.05 13.40
C ARG A 357 22.97 -41.51 13.48
N ALA A 358 23.51 -41.86 14.62
CA ALA A 358 23.60 -43.23 15.14
C ALA A 358 23.57 -43.13 16.66
#